data_AF-A0A4V3K5X8-F1
#
_entry.id   AF-A0A4V3K5X8-F1
#
_cell.length_a   1.000
_cell.length_b   1.000
_cell.length_c   1.000
_cell.angle_alpha   90.00
_cell.angle_beta   90.00
_cell.angle_gamma   90.00
#
_symmetry.space_group_name_H-M   'P 1'
#
loop_
_entity.id
_entity.type
_entity.pdbx_description
1 polymer ?
#
loop_
_entity_poly.entity_id
_entity_poly.type
_entity_poly.pdbx_seq_one_letter_code
_entity_poly.pdbx_strand_id
1 'polypeptide(L)'
;GTVAGLDLAMLAFRLIDQNVELTVKRADGSEVSQGEIIATVSGPARTILTAERTALNFLCHLSGIATATASIVDAVRGHDAKIVCTRKTTPGLR
;
A
#
# COMPACT_ATOMS: atom_id res chain seq x y z
N GLY A 1 10.18 -5.45 -0.85
CA GLY A 1 8.79 -5.59 -0.37
C GLY A 1 7.84 -5.34 -1.52
N THR A 2 6.58 -5.69 -1.39
CA THR A 2 5.55 -5.49 -2.43
C THR A 2 4.63 -4.36 -2.02
N VAL A 3 4.45 -3.36 -2.90
CA VAL A 3 3.59 -2.20 -2.64
C VAL A 3 2.13 -2.60 -2.70
N ALA A 4 1.32 -2.16 -1.73
CA ALA A 4 -0.13 -2.25 -1.79
C ALA A 4 -0.78 -1.13 -0.96
N GLY A 5 -1.94 -0.66 -1.40
CA GLY A 5 -2.76 0.31 -0.66
C GLY A 5 -2.63 1.76 -1.12
N LEU A 6 -2.10 2.01 -2.32
CA LEU A 6 -1.95 3.37 -2.86
C LEU A 6 -3.28 4.11 -3.03
N ASP A 7 -4.33 3.40 -3.43
CA ASP A 7 -5.66 4.00 -3.60
C ASP A 7 -6.23 4.51 -2.27
N LEU A 8 -6.02 3.76 -1.18
CA LEU A 8 -6.44 4.17 0.16
C LEU A 8 -5.60 5.33 0.69
N ALA A 9 -4.30 5.34 0.42
CA ALA A 9 -3.45 6.48 0.74
C ALA A 9 -3.93 7.74 0.00
N MET A 10 -4.20 7.63 -1.30
CA MET A 10 -4.73 8.74 -2.10
C MET A 10 -6.09 9.23 -1.57
N LEU A 11 -6.97 8.30 -1.19
CA LEU A 11 -8.25 8.63 -0.58
C LEU A 11 -8.07 9.40 0.75
N ALA A 12 -7.13 8.98 1.61
CA ALA A 12 -6.86 9.66 2.87
C ALA A 12 -6.45 11.14 2.66
N PHE A 13 -5.63 11.43 1.65
CA PHE A 13 -5.28 12.81 1.30
C PHE A 13 -6.48 13.59 0.74
N ARG A 14 -7.21 13.01 -0.22
CA ARG A 14 -8.35 13.65 -0.89
C ARG A 14 -9.53 13.94 0.04
N LEU A 15 -9.68 13.19 1.13
CA LEU A 15 -10.69 13.45 2.15
C LEU A 15 -10.40 14.71 2.98
N ILE A 16 -9.14 15.13 3.08
CA ILE A 16 -8.76 16.38 3.77
C ILE A 16 -8.78 17.56 2.81
N ASP A 17 -8.25 17.39 1.60
CA ASP A 17 -8.22 18.42 0.56
C ASP A 17 -8.16 17.78 -0.83
N GLN A 18 -9.09 18.16 -1.71
CA GLN A 18 -9.18 17.62 -3.06
C GLN A 18 -8.06 18.12 -3.98
N ASN A 19 -7.34 19.18 -3.60
CA ASN A 19 -6.25 19.77 -4.39
C ASN A 19 -4.90 19.10 -4.15
N VAL A 20 -4.82 18.07 -3.30
CA VAL A 20 -3.57 17.33 -3.11
C VAL A 20 -3.25 16.51 -4.35
N GLU A 21 -2.06 16.72 -4.88
CA GLU A 21 -1.52 15.97 -5.99
C GLU A 21 -0.70 14.78 -5.48
N LEU A 22 -0.97 13.59 -6.01
CA LEU A 22 -0.21 12.38 -5.72
C LEU A 22 0.30 11.79 -7.04
N THR A 23 1.62 11.70 -7.18
CA THR A 23 2.29 11.06 -8.32
C THR A 23 2.82 9.71 -7.89
N VAL A 24 2.24 8.64 -8.43
CA VAL A 24 2.69 7.27 -8.19
C VAL A 24 3.96 6.98 -9.00
N LYS A 25 4.99 6.44 -8.35
CA LYS A 25 6.26 6.02 -8.98
C LYS A 25 6.41 4.49 -9.03
N ARG A 26 5.72 3.79 -8.13
CA ARG A 26 5.61 2.32 -8.07
C ARG A 26 4.15 1.99 -7.82
N ALA A 27 3.51 1.26 -8.72
CA ALA A 27 2.11 0.90 -8.59
C ALA A 27 1.92 -0.25 -7.58
N ASP A 28 0.69 -0.47 -7.12
CA ASP A 28 0.34 -1.64 -6.31
C ASP A 28 0.74 -2.93 -7.05
N GLY A 29 1.30 -3.89 -6.32
CA GLY A 29 1.91 -5.11 -6.85
C GLY A 29 3.38 -4.97 -7.27
N SER A 30 3.93 -3.75 -7.31
CA SER A 30 5.36 -3.56 -7.64
C SER A 30 6.26 -4.04 -6.51
N GLU A 31 7.34 -4.72 -6.86
CA GLU A 31 8.45 -4.94 -5.95
C GLU A 31 9.24 -3.66 -5.75
N VAL A 32 9.63 -3.40 -4.50
CA VAL A 32 10.41 -2.23 -4.09
C VAL A 32 11.57 -2.60 -3.17
N SER A 33 12.66 -1.87 -3.35
CA SER A 33 13.87 -1.96 -2.54
C SER A 33 13.99 -0.80 -1.55
N GLN A 34 14.83 -0.96 -0.52
CA GLN A 34 15.09 0.11 0.44
C GLN A 34 15.60 1.37 -0.28
N GLY A 35 15.04 2.53 0.09
CA GLY A 35 15.40 3.82 -0.49
C GLY A 35 14.65 4.18 -1.78
N GLU A 36 13.84 3.27 -2.33
CA GLU A 36 12.99 3.61 -3.47
C GLU A 36 11.78 4.46 -3.08
N ILE A 37 11.44 5.39 -3.97
CA ILE A 37 10.28 6.26 -3.81
C ILE A 37 9.06 5.56 -4.38
N ILE A 38 8.05 5.32 -3.54
CA ILE A 38 6.78 4.69 -3.94
C ILE A 38 5.85 5.72 -4.61
N ALA A 39 5.67 6.87 -3.97
CA ALA A 39 4.86 7.97 -4.47
C ALA A 39 5.36 9.30 -3.92
N THR A 40 5.07 10.40 -4.63
CA THR A 40 5.34 11.77 -4.18
C THR A 40 4.02 12.52 -4.02
N VAL A 41 3.86 13.25 -2.92
CA VAL A 41 2.66 14.02 -2.60
C VAL A 41 3.00 15.51 -2.53
N SER A 42 2.16 16.34 -3.12
CA SER A 42 2.31 17.81 -3.17
C SER A 42 0.99 18.49 -2.82
N GLY A 43 1.07 19.60 -2.06
CA GLY A 43 -0.10 20.31 -1.55
C GLY A 43 0.21 21.09 -0.27
N PRO A 44 -0.82 21.66 0.38
CA PRO A 44 -0.63 22.42 1.61
C PRO A 44 -0.02 21.56 2.73
N ALA A 45 1.02 22.07 3.40
CA ALA A 45 1.74 21.33 4.42
C ALA A 45 0.82 20.82 5.55
N ARG A 46 -0.14 21.64 5.98
CA ARG A 46 -1.13 21.26 7.01
C ARG A 46 -1.94 20.05 6.56
N THR A 47 -2.40 20.02 5.31
CA THR A 47 -3.17 18.91 4.74
C THR A 47 -2.34 17.63 4.69
N ILE A 48 -1.10 17.73 4.15
CA ILE A 48 -0.21 16.57 4.02
C ILE A 48 0.06 15.97 5.40
N LEU A 49 0.48 16.78 6.37
CA LEU A 49 0.80 16.31 7.73
C LEU A 49 -0.43 15.73 8.46
N THR A 50 -1.63 16.24 8.17
CA THR A 50 -2.87 15.72 8.77
C THR A 50 -3.21 14.33 8.27
N ALA A 51 -3.05 14.07 6.97
CA ALA A 51 -3.40 12.80 6.34
C ALA A 51 -2.28 11.75 6.38
N GLU A 52 -1.03 12.17 6.56
CA GLU A 52 0.18 11.33 6.46
C GLU A 52 0.07 10.03 7.27
N ARG A 53 -0.25 10.12 8.57
CA ARG A 53 -0.30 8.94 9.44
C ARG A 53 -1.33 7.93 8.95
N THR A 54 -2.49 8.39 8.55
CA THR A 54 -3.57 7.53 8.05
C THR A 54 -3.16 6.86 6.73
N ALA A 55 -2.59 7.63 5.80
CA ALA A 55 -2.10 7.11 4.53
C ALA A 55 -1.00 6.05 4.73
N LEU A 56 -0.02 6.33 5.60
CA LEU A 56 1.05 5.39 5.93
C LEU A 56 0.57 4.15 6.67
N ASN A 57 -0.43 4.27 7.55
CA ASN A 57 -1.00 3.11 8.23
C ASN A 57 -1.59 2.10 7.23
N PHE A 58 -2.32 2.59 6.22
CA PHE A 58 -2.84 1.72 5.16
C PHE A 58 -1.71 1.12 4.29
N LEU A 59 -0.79 1.95 3.81
CA LEU A 59 0.32 1.49 2.97
C LEU A 59 1.19 0.45 3.67
N CYS A 60 1.61 0.72 4.91
CA CYS A 60 2.44 -0.21 5.67
C CYS A 60 1.72 -1.53 5.95
N HIS A 61 0.43 -1.47 6.36
CA HIS A 61 -0.33 -2.68 6.68
C HIS A 61 -0.54 -3.56 5.45
N LEU A 62 -1.04 -2.98 4.36
CA LEU A 62 -1.36 -3.71 3.13
C LEU A 62 -0.10 -4.18 2.41
N SER A 63 0.95 -3.36 2.35
CA SER A 63 2.24 -3.77 1.78
C SER A 63 2.89 -4.88 2.60
N GLY A 64 2.70 -4.90 3.93
CA GLY A 64 3.13 -6.01 4.79
C GLY A 64 2.45 -7.33 4.42
N ILE A 65 1.13 -7.31 4.22
CA ILE A 65 0.35 -8.48 3.78
C ILE A 65 0.79 -8.93 2.37
N ALA A 66 0.94 -8.00 1.44
CA ALA A 66 1.37 -8.28 0.07
C ALA A 66 2.78 -8.88 0.02
N THR A 67 3.71 -8.33 0.79
CA THR A 67 5.09 -8.85 0.92
C THR A 67 5.11 -10.26 1.51
N ALA A 68 4.34 -10.51 2.57
CA ALA A 68 4.23 -11.84 3.17
C ALA A 68 3.57 -12.86 2.22
N THR A 69 2.60 -12.42 1.41
CA THR A 69 1.96 -13.27 0.41
C THR A 69 2.94 -13.60 -0.72
N ALA A 70 3.70 -12.61 -1.20
CA ALA A 70 4.69 -12.79 -2.26
C ALA A 70 5.76 -13.82 -1.86
N SER A 71 6.26 -13.78 -0.62
CA SER A 71 7.25 -14.76 -0.15
C SER A 71 6.71 -16.19 -0.12
N ILE A 72 5.43 -16.39 0.22
CA ILE A 72 4.77 -17.70 0.20
C ILE A 72 4.57 -18.17 -1.25
N VAL A 73 4.14 -17.27 -2.14
CA VAL A 73 3.99 -17.58 -3.58
C VAL A 73 5.32 -18.00 -4.18
N ASP A 74 6.41 -17.30 -3.82
CA ASP A 74 7.76 -17.65 -4.28
C ASP A 74 8.22 -19.00 -3.72
N ALA A 75 7.89 -19.33 -2.48
CA ALA A 75 8.25 -20.62 -1.88
C ALA A 75 7.60 -21.83 -2.56
N VAL A 76 6.43 -21.65 -3.20
CA VAL A 76 5.73 -22.72 -3.94
C VAL A 76 5.97 -22.66 -5.45
N ARG A 77 6.87 -21.78 -5.91
CA ARG A 77 7.18 -21.60 -7.34
C ARG A 77 7.66 -22.93 -7.94
N GLY A 78 7.02 -23.35 -9.03
CA GLY A 78 7.28 -24.64 -9.70
C GLY A 78 6.24 -25.72 -9.40
N HIS A 79 5.32 -25.48 -8.48
CA HIS A 79 4.12 -26.29 -8.30
C HIS A 79 2.90 -25.63 -8.96
N ASP A 80 1.84 -26.41 -9.24
CA ASP A 80 0.54 -25.90 -9.72
C ASP A 80 -0.36 -25.40 -8.56
N ALA A 81 0.24 -25.15 -7.40
CA ALA A 81 -0.48 -24.71 -6.21
C ALA A 81 -0.81 -23.22 -6.28
N LYS A 82 -2.01 -22.85 -5.82
CA LYS A 82 -2.44 -21.45 -5.68
C LYS A 82 -2.57 -21.08 -4.21
N ILE A 83 -1.99 -19.94 -3.84
CA ILE A 83 -2.13 -19.39 -2.49
C ILE A 83 -3.47 -18.64 -2.41
N VAL A 84 -4.24 -18.92 -1.35
CA VAL A 84 -5.57 -18.35 -1.14
C VAL A 84 -5.70 -17.74 0.26
N CYS A 85 -6.50 -16.68 0.37
CA CYS A 85 -6.80 -16.06 1.66
C CYS A 85 -7.87 -16.85 2.45
N THR A 86 -8.06 -16.50 3.72
CA THR A 86 -9.11 -17.08 4.56
C THR A 86 -10.12 -16.01 4.99
N ARG A 87 -11.14 -16.41 5.75
CA ARG A 87 -12.08 -15.47 6.40
C ARG A 87 -11.55 -14.89 7.73
N LYS A 88 -10.33 -15.25 8.14
CA LYS A 88 -9.69 -14.74 9.37
C LYS A 88 -8.96 -13.44 9.05
N THR A 89 -9.73 -12.40 8.74
CA THR A 89 -9.23 -11.07 8.37
C THR A 89 -9.31 -10.10 9.54
N THR A 90 -8.54 -9.02 9.48
CA THR A 90 -8.67 -7.89 10.41
C THR A 90 -10.10 -7.32 10.30
N PRO A 91 -10.81 -7.13 11.43
CA PRO A 91 -12.16 -6.55 11.41
C PRO A 91 -12.21 -5.21 10.66
N GLY A 92 -13.17 -5.05 9.75
CA GLY A 92 -13.34 -3.81 8.96
C GLY A 92 -12.39 -3.65 7.76
N LEU A 93 -11.46 -4.60 7.53
CA LEU A 93 -10.49 -4.57 6.44
C LEU A 93 -10.51 -5.88 5.63
N ARG A 94 -11.72 -6.37 5.34
CA ARG A 94 -11.92 -7.52 4.46
C ARG A 94 -12.07 -7.07 3.02
#